data_AF-A0A7S0FM50-F1
#
_entry.id   AF-A0A7S0FM50-F1
#
_cell.length_a   1.000
_cell.length_b   1.000
_cell.length_c   1.000
_cell.angle_alpha   90.00
_cell.angle_beta   90.00
_cell.angle_gamma   90.00
#
_symmetry.space_group_name_H-M   'P 1'
#
loop_
_entity.id
_entity.type
_entity.pdbx_description
1 polymer ?
#
loop_
_entity_poly.entity_id
_entity_poly.type
_entity_poly.pdbx_seq_one_letter_code
_entity_poly.pdbx_strand_id
1 'polypeptide(L)'
;MRQIIPLRSSSAAANKPPITLALQHRATASTSELPQHEALAIGFAARVRGYSPKMNGPLSSSVVGTAEIRIPVTLPANSLVNDGSVVVFSDWMAASRWTIRDIKNKVKSKTVGSSASAPLLSKPMRKASAGIGLRSFLQGIPVKVDFSITDDGKIGANMAIGQDFDV
;
A
#
# COMPACT_ATOMS: atom_id res chain seq x y z
N MET A 1 5.27 4.47 9.23
CA MET A 1 5.85 5.83 9.27
C MET A 1 5.64 6.49 7.93
N ARG A 2 5.29 7.78 7.90
CA ARG A 2 5.14 8.57 6.66
C ARG A 2 6.07 9.76 6.70
N GLN A 3 6.86 9.93 5.65
CA GLN A 3 7.81 11.03 5.46
C GLN A 3 7.34 11.88 4.28
N ILE A 4 7.34 13.19 4.43
CA ILE A 4 6.97 14.14 3.37
C ILE A 4 8.17 15.05 3.13
N ILE A 5 8.65 15.08 1.90
CA ILE A 5 9.83 15.80 1.47
C ILE A 5 9.39 16.82 0.41
N PRO A 6 9.43 18.13 0.70
CA PRO A 6 9.16 19.14 -0.32
C PRO A 6 10.29 19.14 -1.35
N LEU A 7 9.94 18.91 -2.61
CA LEU A 7 10.85 19.03 -3.74
C LEU A 7 10.86 20.50 -4.15
N ARG A 8 11.83 21.26 -3.63
CA ARG A 8 12.00 22.67 -4.01
C ARG A 8 12.58 22.75 -5.42
N SER A 9 11.81 23.33 -6.34
CA SER A 9 12.39 23.84 -7.58
C SER A 9 13.02 25.20 -7.28
N SER A 10 14.26 25.41 -7.69
CA SER A 10 14.98 26.69 -7.57
C SER A 10 14.29 27.84 -8.33
N SER A 11 13.31 27.55 -9.20
CA SER A 11 12.56 28.54 -9.99
C SER A 11 11.11 28.75 -9.57
N ALA A 12 10.64 28.14 -8.47
CA ALA A 12 9.25 28.25 -8.08
C ALA A 12 8.93 29.66 -7.53
N ALA A 13 8.05 30.38 -8.21
CA ALA A 13 7.51 31.67 -7.76
C ALA A 13 6.98 31.56 -6.32
N ALA A 14 7.21 32.61 -5.51
CA ALA A 14 6.99 32.62 -4.06
C ALA A 14 5.60 32.19 -3.57
N ASN A 15 4.60 32.16 -4.45
CA ASN A 15 3.19 31.89 -4.12
C ASN A 15 2.67 30.53 -4.59
N LYS A 16 3.50 29.64 -5.17
CA LYS A 16 3.04 28.30 -5.58
C LYS A 16 3.35 27.25 -4.52
N PRO A 17 2.39 26.38 -4.15
CA PRO A 17 2.68 25.23 -3.29
C PRO A 17 3.76 24.34 -3.90
N PRO A 18 4.66 23.75 -3.10
CA PRO A 18 5.74 22.92 -3.60
C PRO A 18 5.24 21.56 -4.09
N ILE A 19 5.95 20.97 -5.05
CA ILE A 19 5.81 19.55 -5.35
C ILE A 19 6.33 18.77 -4.14
N THR A 20 5.62 17.73 -3.70
CA THR A 20 6.03 16.94 -2.53
C THR A 20 6.23 15.48 -2.88
N LEU A 21 7.32 14.89 -2.40
CA LEU A 21 7.52 13.45 -2.36
C LEU A 21 7.06 12.92 -1.00
N ALA A 22 6.09 12.02 -0.98
CA ALA A 22 5.67 11.32 0.22
C ALA A 22 6.11 9.85 0.15
N LEU A 23 6.82 9.39 1.17
CA LEU A 23 7.24 8.00 1.33
C LEU A 23 6.54 7.43 2.56
N GLN A 24 5.91 6.29 2.42
CA GLN A 24 5.25 5.60 3.53
C GLN A 24 5.69 4.15 3.57
N HIS A 25 6.08 3.69 4.74
CA HIS A 25 6.43 2.29 4.98
C HIS A 25 5.68 1.79 6.20
N ARG A 26 5.16 0.56 6.10
CA ARG A 26 4.50 -0.16 7.17
C ARG A 26 5.08 -1.57 7.21
N ALA A 27 5.66 -1.93 8.34
CA ALA A 27 6.11 -3.28 8.61
C ALA A 27 5.24 -3.87 9.71
N THR A 28 4.82 -5.11 9.49
CA THR A 28 4.07 -5.89 10.46
C THR A 28 4.73 -7.25 10.53
N ALA A 29 5.01 -7.72 11.73
CA ALA A 29 5.53 -9.06 11.98
C ALA A 29 4.77 -9.65 13.16
N SER A 30 4.55 -10.95 13.12
CA SER A 30 3.95 -11.69 14.22
C SER A 30 4.72 -12.97 14.51
N THR A 31 4.39 -13.57 15.63
CA THR A 31 4.90 -14.86 16.07
C THR A 31 4.35 -16.00 15.21
N SER A 32 4.89 -17.20 15.41
CA SER A 32 4.42 -18.40 14.69
C SER A 32 3.00 -18.84 15.08
N GLU A 33 2.41 -18.26 16.12
CA GLU A 33 1.11 -18.64 16.70
C GLU A 33 0.08 -17.52 16.54
N LEU A 34 0.15 -16.80 15.41
CA LEU A 34 -0.81 -15.76 15.08
C LEU A 34 -2.21 -16.36 14.83
N PRO A 35 -3.26 -15.93 15.54
CA PRO A 35 -4.64 -16.36 15.27
C PRO A 35 -5.08 -16.01 13.84
N GLN A 36 -5.97 -16.84 13.25
CA GLN A 36 -6.43 -16.66 11.87
C GLN A 36 -7.03 -15.29 11.59
N HIS A 37 -7.83 -14.76 12.50
CA HIS A 37 -8.51 -13.47 12.33
C HIS A 37 -7.50 -12.31 12.30
N GLU A 38 -6.44 -12.38 13.11
CA GLU A 38 -5.36 -11.40 13.07
C GLU A 38 -4.51 -11.55 11.79
N ALA A 39 -4.22 -12.78 11.36
CA ALA A 39 -3.50 -13.02 10.10
C ALA A 39 -4.25 -12.45 8.89
N LEU A 40 -5.59 -12.55 8.88
CA LEU A 40 -6.43 -11.94 7.86
C LEU A 40 -6.45 -10.42 7.96
N ALA A 41 -6.46 -9.87 9.17
CA ALA A 41 -6.36 -8.42 9.39
C ALA A 41 -5.02 -7.87 8.89
N ILE A 42 -3.90 -8.57 9.09
CA ILE A 42 -2.61 -8.21 8.48
C ILE A 42 -2.69 -8.25 6.96
N GLY A 43 -3.30 -9.30 6.40
CA GLY A 43 -3.57 -9.41 4.96
C GLY A 43 -4.35 -8.22 4.39
N PHE A 44 -5.39 -7.80 5.09
CA PHE A 44 -6.22 -6.66 4.72
C PHE A 44 -5.46 -5.34 4.85
N ALA A 45 -4.70 -5.16 5.95
CA ALA A 45 -3.90 -3.97 6.22
C ALA A 45 -2.68 -3.84 5.28
N ALA A 46 -2.24 -4.94 4.66
CA ALA A 46 -1.15 -4.98 3.70
C ALA A 46 -1.60 -4.77 2.24
N ARG A 47 -2.63 -3.95 2.03
CA ARG A 47 -3.20 -3.72 0.71
C ARG A 47 -2.29 -2.84 -0.15
N VAL A 48 -2.14 -3.24 -1.40
CA VAL A 48 -1.52 -2.48 -2.49
C VAL A 48 -2.66 -2.01 -3.39
N ARG A 49 -2.64 -0.75 -3.85
CA ARG A 49 -3.68 -0.23 -4.76
C ARG A 49 -3.79 -1.09 -6.03
N GLY A 50 -4.98 -1.10 -6.61
CA GLY A 50 -5.30 -1.94 -7.77
C GLY A 50 -5.61 -3.41 -7.47
N TYR A 51 -5.15 -3.97 -6.33
CA TYR A 51 -5.51 -5.33 -5.93
C TYR A 51 -6.83 -5.39 -5.16
N SER A 52 -7.54 -6.51 -5.33
CA SER A 52 -8.71 -6.83 -4.52
C SER A 52 -8.31 -7.15 -3.08
N PRO A 53 -9.04 -6.65 -2.06
CA PRO A 53 -8.75 -6.90 -0.64
C PRO A 53 -8.68 -8.39 -0.28
N LYS A 54 -9.39 -9.24 -1.02
CA LYS A 54 -9.44 -10.69 -0.77
C LYS A 54 -8.19 -11.45 -1.26
N MET A 55 -7.30 -10.81 -2.02
CA MET A 55 -6.19 -11.49 -2.68
C MET A 55 -4.97 -11.76 -1.80
N ASN A 56 -4.85 -11.14 -0.62
CA ASN A 56 -3.69 -11.34 0.24
C ASN A 56 -3.81 -12.60 1.13
N GLY A 57 -5.04 -12.93 1.55
CA GLY A 57 -5.27 -14.04 2.50
C GLY A 57 -4.57 -13.82 3.85
N PRO A 58 -4.39 -14.88 4.67
CA PRO A 58 -3.73 -14.77 5.96
C PRO A 58 -2.22 -14.59 5.83
N LEU A 59 -1.68 -13.53 6.44
CA LEU A 59 -0.26 -13.20 6.46
C LEU A 59 0.29 -13.29 7.89
N SER A 60 1.52 -13.78 8.03
CA SER A 60 2.25 -13.79 9.32
C SER A 60 3.13 -12.55 9.48
N SER A 61 3.63 -12.01 8.37
CA SER A 61 4.42 -10.79 8.33
C SER A 61 4.32 -10.13 6.96
N SER A 62 4.47 -8.81 6.92
CA SER A 62 4.41 -8.01 5.70
C SER A 62 5.21 -6.73 5.84
N VAL A 63 5.88 -6.32 4.78
CA VAL A 63 6.41 -4.97 4.59
C VAL A 63 5.72 -4.38 3.38
N VAL A 64 5.11 -3.22 3.57
CA VAL A 64 4.39 -2.47 2.55
C VAL A 64 5.03 -1.10 2.44
N GLY A 65 5.28 -0.67 1.22
CA GLY A 65 5.81 0.64 0.92
C GLY A 65 4.99 1.35 -0.15
N THR A 66 4.93 2.66 -0.03
CA THR A 66 4.28 3.56 -0.97
C THR A 66 5.19 4.77 -1.18
N ALA A 67 5.38 5.14 -2.44
CA ALA A 67 6.00 6.39 -2.84
C ALA A 67 4.99 7.19 -3.67
N GLU A 68 4.76 8.45 -3.30
CA GLU A 68 3.85 9.37 -4.00
C GLU A 68 4.56 10.67 -4.34
N ILE A 69 4.47 11.12 -5.58
CA ILE A 69 4.81 12.48 -5.99
C ILE A 69 3.51 13.24 -6.14
N ARG A 70 3.35 14.32 -5.39
CA ARG A 70 2.16 15.18 -5.41
C ARG A 70 2.51 16.49 -6.06
N ILE A 71 1.82 16.78 -7.16
CA ILE A 71 1.97 17.98 -7.96
C ILE A 71 0.72 18.83 -7.71
N PRO A 72 0.84 19.98 -7.05
CA PRO A 72 -0.32 20.83 -6.82
C PRO A 72 -0.81 21.40 -8.15
N VAL A 73 -2.13 21.39 -8.33
CA VAL A 73 -2.81 21.94 -9.49
C VAL A 73 -3.91 22.87 -9.02
N THR A 74 -3.96 24.08 -9.59
CA THR A 74 -5.05 25.02 -9.36
C THR A 74 -6.12 24.73 -10.40
N LEU A 75 -7.28 24.26 -9.95
CA LEU A 75 -8.40 23.99 -10.86
C LEU A 75 -9.19 25.29 -11.08
N PRO A 76 -9.42 25.73 -12.32
CA PRO A 76 -10.26 26.88 -12.61
C PRO A 76 -11.72 26.49 -12.40
N ALA A 77 -12.23 26.63 -11.18
CA ALA A 77 -13.66 26.63 -10.93
C ALA A 77 -14.09 28.08 -10.75
N ASN A 78 -15.01 28.53 -11.59
CA ASN A 78 -15.58 29.88 -11.55
C ASN A 78 -15.88 30.27 -10.10
N SER A 79 -15.13 31.26 -9.60
CA SER A 79 -15.16 31.89 -8.25
C SER A 79 -14.79 31.07 -7.00
N LEU A 80 -14.49 29.78 -7.09
CA LEU A 80 -13.99 28.98 -5.96
C LEU A 80 -12.61 28.43 -6.30
N VAL A 81 -11.56 29.05 -5.74
CA VAL A 81 -10.20 28.50 -5.78
C VAL A 81 -10.22 27.17 -5.06
N ASN A 82 -10.20 26.07 -5.82
CA ASN A 82 -10.15 24.73 -5.28
C ASN A 82 -8.73 24.19 -5.43
N ASP A 83 -8.07 23.99 -4.30
CA ASP A 83 -6.73 23.43 -4.27
C ASP A 83 -6.80 21.93 -4.58
N GLY A 84 -6.24 21.57 -5.74
CA GLY A 84 -6.11 20.19 -6.18
C GLY A 84 -4.65 19.74 -6.16
N SER A 85 -4.44 18.43 -6.25
CA SER A 85 -3.15 17.86 -6.62
C SER A 85 -3.34 16.63 -7.49
N VAL A 86 -2.47 16.52 -8.49
CA VAL A 86 -2.23 15.28 -9.22
C VAL A 86 -1.19 14.48 -8.44
N VAL A 87 -1.44 13.20 -8.27
CA VAL A 87 -0.55 12.29 -7.55
C VAL A 87 -0.08 11.21 -8.50
N VAL A 88 1.23 11.02 -8.62
CA VAL A 88 1.79 9.82 -9.23
C VAL A 88 2.28 8.94 -8.10
N PHE A 89 1.91 7.66 -8.09
CA PHE A 89 2.26 6.76 -7.01
C PHE A 89 2.80 5.42 -7.48
N SER A 90 3.57 4.80 -6.59
CA SER A 90 4.02 3.41 -6.68
C SER A 90 3.84 2.77 -5.32
N ASP A 91 3.15 1.64 -5.28
CA ASP A 91 2.95 0.83 -4.09
C ASP A 91 3.61 -0.53 -4.29
N TRP A 92 4.18 -1.07 -3.22
CA TRP A 92 4.77 -2.39 -3.22
C TRP A 92 4.56 -3.08 -1.88
N MET A 93 4.60 -4.41 -1.91
CA MET A 93 4.51 -5.25 -0.74
C MET A 93 5.39 -6.48 -0.91
N ALA A 94 6.05 -6.87 0.17
CA ALA A 94 6.64 -8.18 0.37
C ALA A 94 6.06 -8.79 1.65
N ALA A 95 5.56 -10.02 1.59
CA ALA A 95 4.90 -10.66 2.71
C ALA A 95 5.20 -12.16 2.81
N SER A 96 5.18 -12.68 4.03
CA SER A 96 5.21 -14.11 4.31
C SER A 96 3.80 -14.59 4.61
N ARG A 97 3.39 -15.64 3.90
CA ARG A 97 2.06 -16.21 4.04
C ARG A 97 2.07 -17.30 5.09
N TRP A 98 1.04 -17.31 5.93
CA TRP A 98 0.84 -18.43 6.84
C TRP A 98 0.14 -19.56 6.09
N THR A 99 0.82 -20.68 5.87
CA THR A 99 0.26 -21.82 5.13
C THR A 99 -0.01 -22.99 6.08
N ILE A 100 -1.18 -23.63 5.99
CA ILE A 100 -1.54 -24.83 6.79
C ILE A 100 -0.53 -25.99 6.58
N ARG A 101 0.16 -26.02 5.43
CA ARG A 101 1.25 -26.99 5.17
C ARG A 101 2.45 -26.79 6.10
N ASP A 102 2.75 -25.57 6.51
CA ASP A 102 3.84 -25.27 7.43
C ASP A 102 3.56 -25.85 8.82
N ILE A 103 2.29 -25.85 9.24
CA ILE A 103 1.83 -26.48 10.48
C ILE A 103 2.00 -28.00 10.41
N LYS A 104 1.55 -28.64 9.32
CA LYS A 104 1.67 -30.11 9.15
C LYS A 104 3.13 -30.57 9.09
N ASN A 105 4.01 -29.80 8.45
CA ASN A 105 5.43 -30.10 8.37
C ASN A 105 6.13 -29.90 9.73
N LYS A 106 5.77 -28.87 10.50
CA LYS A 106 6.27 -28.64 11.86
C LYS A 106 5.87 -29.74 12.86
N VAL A 107 4.69 -30.33 12.67
CA VAL A 107 4.23 -31.49 13.46
C VAL A 107 4.96 -32.77 13.09
N LYS A 108 5.26 -33.01 11.81
CA LYS A 108 6.02 -34.19 11.37
C LYS A 108 7.50 -34.13 11.72
N SER A 109 8.12 -32.95 11.68
CA SER A 109 9.55 -32.78 11.99
C SER A 109 9.89 -32.95 13.47
N LYS A 110 8.88 -32.91 14.36
CA LYS A 110 9.09 -33.07 15.81
C LYS A 110 9.14 -34.54 16.26
N THR A 111 8.83 -35.49 15.36
CA THR A 111 8.62 -36.91 15.70
C THR A 111 9.65 -37.85 15.08
N VAL A 112 10.52 -37.42 14.16
CA VAL A 112 11.49 -38.29 13.49
C VAL A 112 12.84 -37.58 13.36
N GLY A 113 13.86 -38.09 14.05
CA GLY A 113 15.25 -37.59 14.05
C GLY A 113 15.99 -37.88 12.74
N SER A 114 15.51 -37.33 11.62
CA SER A 114 16.20 -37.42 10.33
C SER A 114 16.64 -36.04 9.86
N SER A 115 17.95 -35.87 9.70
CA SER A 115 18.60 -34.75 9.03
C SER A 115 18.10 -34.65 7.58
N ALA A 116 17.15 -33.76 7.33
CA ALA A 116 16.73 -33.39 5.99
C ALA A 116 16.44 -31.88 5.97
N SER A 117 17.09 -31.22 5.02
CA SER A 117 16.98 -29.84 4.54
C SER A 117 15.97 -28.90 5.23
N ALA A 118 16.48 -27.72 5.57
CA ALA A 118 15.76 -26.57 6.10
C ALA A 118 14.33 -26.42 5.55
N PRO A 119 13.35 -26.05 6.39
CA PRO A 119 11.96 -25.90 5.97
C PRO A 119 11.91 -24.97 4.76
N LEU A 120 11.35 -25.48 3.67
CA LEU A 120 11.22 -24.80 2.40
C LEU A 120 10.38 -23.55 2.62
N LEU A 121 11.06 -22.44 2.93
CA LEU A 121 10.50 -21.13 3.20
C LEU A 121 9.48 -20.84 2.10
N SER A 122 8.20 -20.84 2.45
CA SER A 122 7.12 -20.58 1.51
C SER A 122 7.48 -19.34 0.69
N LYS A 123 7.47 -19.44 -0.65
CA LYS A 123 7.89 -18.35 -1.53
C LYS A 123 7.25 -17.03 -1.07
N PRO A 124 8.03 -15.98 -0.79
CA PRO A 124 7.48 -14.73 -0.30
C PRO A 124 6.51 -14.16 -1.33
N MET A 125 5.34 -13.73 -0.85
CA MET A 125 4.35 -13.06 -1.69
C MET A 125 4.82 -11.65 -1.97
N ARG A 126 4.89 -11.27 -3.24
CA ARG A 126 5.26 -9.93 -3.67
C ARG A 126 4.15 -9.38 -4.53
N LYS A 127 3.85 -8.10 -4.36
CA LYS A 127 2.91 -7.35 -5.20
C LYS A 127 3.44 -5.95 -5.42
N ALA A 128 3.28 -5.45 -6.62
CA ALA A 128 3.53 -4.06 -6.96
C ALA A 128 2.36 -3.47 -7.75
N SER A 129 2.19 -2.15 -7.64
CA SER A 129 1.31 -1.37 -8.49
C SER A 129 1.87 0.03 -8.69
N ALA A 130 1.51 0.67 -9.79
CA ALA A 130 1.78 2.08 -10.05
C ALA A 130 0.52 2.75 -10.56
N GLY A 131 0.42 4.06 -10.39
CA GLY A 131 -0.79 4.75 -10.81
C GLY A 131 -0.73 6.26 -10.72
N ILE A 132 -1.84 6.85 -11.14
CA ILE A 132 -2.09 8.29 -11.07
C ILE A 132 -3.37 8.53 -10.29
N GLY A 133 -3.44 9.67 -9.62
CA GLY A 133 -4.58 10.04 -8.81
C GLY A 133 -4.83 11.54 -8.83
N LEU A 134 -6.07 11.90 -8.53
CA LEU A 134 -6.52 13.26 -8.29
C LEU A 134 -6.93 13.38 -6.84
N ARG A 135 -6.54 14.48 -6.21
CA ARG A 135 -6.93 14.88 -4.85
C ARG A 135 -7.44 16.30 -4.91
N SER A 136 -8.60 16.58 -4.33
CA SER A 136 -9.19 17.93 -4.30
C SER A 136 -10.14 18.05 -3.11
N PHE A 137 -10.53 19.28 -2.75
CA PHE A 137 -11.49 19.56 -1.68
C PHE A 137 -12.76 20.19 -2.26
N LEU A 138 -13.81 19.40 -2.48
CA LEU A 138 -15.09 19.94 -2.95
C LEU A 138 -15.90 20.45 -1.75
N GLN A 139 -15.99 21.77 -1.57
CA GLN A 139 -16.75 22.39 -0.46
C GLN A 139 -16.27 21.93 0.93
N GLY A 140 -14.95 21.76 1.10
CA GLY A 140 -14.35 21.24 2.33
C GLY A 140 -14.39 19.71 2.45
N ILE A 141 -15.03 19.01 1.52
CA ILE A 141 -15.05 17.55 1.48
C ILE A 141 -13.86 17.05 0.65
N PRO A 142 -12.92 16.28 1.25
CA PRO A 142 -11.80 15.72 0.51
C PRO A 142 -12.29 14.64 -0.46
N VAL A 143 -11.84 14.71 -1.72
CA VAL A 143 -12.17 13.76 -2.79
C VAL A 143 -10.88 13.20 -3.38
N LYS A 144 -10.83 11.88 -3.54
CA LYS A 144 -9.72 11.10 -4.08
C LYS A 144 -10.23 10.19 -5.19
N VAL A 145 -9.56 10.23 -6.34
CA VAL A 145 -9.76 9.28 -7.44
C VAL A 145 -8.39 8.76 -7.85
N ASP A 146 -8.21 7.45 -7.90
CA ASP A 146 -6.96 6.77 -8.27
C ASP A 146 -7.21 5.79 -9.41
N PHE A 147 -6.32 5.79 -10.39
CA PHE A 147 -6.20 4.78 -11.42
C PHE A 147 -4.84 4.10 -11.25
N SER A 148 -4.84 2.77 -11.17
CA SER A 148 -3.65 1.97 -10.90
C SER A 148 -3.56 0.80 -11.88
N ILE A 149 -2.32 0.43 -12.21
CA ILE A 149 -1.96 -0.81 -12.89
C ILE A 149 -1.14 -1.69 -11.94
N THR A 150 -1.51 -2.96 -11.84
CA THR A 150 -0.80 -3.95 -11.01
C THR A 150 0.28 -4.66 -11.81
N ASP A 151 1.23 -5.31 -11.13
CA ASP A 151 2.25 -6.16 -11.80
C ASP A 151 1.62 -7.30 -12.63
N ASP A 152 0.48 -7.85 -12.20
CA ASP A 152 -0.34 -8.83 -12.92
C ASP A 152 -1.06 -8.24 -14.16
N GLY A 153 -0.82 -6.96 -14.50
CA GLY A 153 -1.44 -6.28 -15.65
C GLY A 153 -2.91 -5.87 -15.45
N LYS A 154 -3.44 -5.94 -14.22
CA LYS A 154 -4.82 -5.54 -13.93
C LYS A 154 -4.90 -4.04 -13.73
N ILE A 155 -5.95 -3.43 -14.26
CA ILE A 155 -6.26 -2.02 -14.06
C ILE A 155 -7.32 -1.93 -12.95
N GLY A 156 -7.10 -1.04 -11.99
CA GLY A 156 -8.02 -0.76 -10.90
C GLY A 156 -8.30 0.74 -10.80
N ALA A 157 -9.55 1.09 -10.52
CA ALA A 157 -9.97 2.43 -10.17
C ALA A 157 -10.48 2.44 -8.72
N ASN A 158 -10.06 3.42 -7.92
CA ASN A 158 -10.53 3.61 -6.56
C ASN A 158 -11.00 5.06 -6.38
N MET A 159 -12.14 5.23 -5.73
CA MET A 159 -12.67 6.55 -5.35
C MET A 159 -12.91 6.57 -3.85
N ALA A 160 -12.56 7.67 -3.20
CA ALA A 160 -12.82 7.92 -1.79
C ALA A 160 -13.29 9.36 -1.58
N ILE A 161 -14.21 9.56 -0.64
CA ILE A 161 -14.78 10.86 -0.28
C ILE A 161 -14.78 10.96 1.24
N GLY A 162 -14.44 12.13 1.80
CA GLY A 162 -14.56 12.39 3.23
C GLY A 162 -13.53 11.61 4.07
N GLN A 163 -14.00 10.95 5.12
CA GLN A 163 -13.14 10.26 6.09
C GLN A 163 -12.39 9.04 5.49
N ASP A 164 -12.88 8.48 4.38
CA ASP A 164 -12.24 7.36 3.68
C ASP A 164 -10.97 7.74 2.90
N PHE A 165 -10.56 9.01 2.98
CA PHE A 165 -9.43 9.55 2.22
C PHE A 165 -8.07 8.96 2.61
N ASP A 166 -7.92 8.56 3.88
CA ASP A 166 -6.69 7.99 4.45
C ASP A 166 -6.61 6.45 4.35
N VAL A 167 -7.63 5.81 3.79
CA VAL A 167 -7.67 4.35 3.54
C VAL A 167 -7.07 3.98 2.18
#